data_AF-A0A6L2M7F1-F1
#
_entry.id   AF-A0A6L2M7F1-F1
#
_cell.length_a   1.000
_cell.length_b   1.000
_cell.length_c   1.000
_cell.angle_alpha   90.00
_cell.angle_beta   90.00
_cell.angle_gamma   90.00
#
_symmetry.space_group_name_H-M   'P 1'
#
loop_
_entity.id
_entity.type
_entity.pdbx_description
1 polymer ?
#
loop_
_entity_poly.entity_id
_entity_poly.type
_entity_poly.pdbx_seq_one_letter_code
_entity_poly.pdbx_strand_id
1 'polypeptide(L)'
;MDVAEMRMLRWTCASERQPEAVTCGMNAENLPFVKRTPLWHTIESMEAFQKIPQNPHFHPLLGVKESAREGMAIGTMVTFSSVMGRTYCLRVDGPRSDIEDCLETLVELENNGFDVEMMRDRVTRLLLLKDKQEELADRAKGVVEKIEEQKIQKKTIDEIDDQAVGGRTEEGVTEEGKMDFRE
;
A
#
# COMPACT_ATOMS: atom_id res chain seq x y z
N MET A 1 -4.42 -21.33 9.17
CA MET A 1 -4.14 -21.18 7.73
C MET A 1 -4.98 -22.21 7.02
N ASP A 2 -5.92 -21.75 6.22
CA ASP A 2 -6.86 -22.59 5.47
C ASP A 2 -6.22 -23.11 4.16
N VAL A 3 -6.76 -24.19 3.62
CA VAL A 3 -6.30 -24.84 2.38
C VAL A 3 -6.36 -23.88 1.19
N ALA A 4 -7.33 -22.94 1.18
CA ALA A 4 -7.39 -21.88 0.16
C ALA A 4 -6.21 -20.91 0.27
N GLU A 5 -5.83 -20.53 1.49
CA GLU A 5 -4.69 -19.64 1.77
C GLU A 5 -3.36 -20.28 1.29
N MET A 6 -3.19 -21.59 1.54
CA MET A 6 -2.02 -22.36 1.08
C MET A 6 -1.95 -22.51 -0.44
N ARG A 7 -3.08 -22.63 -1.14
CA ARG A 7 -3.13 -22.74 -2.61
C ARG A 7 -2.84 -21.40 -3.31
N MET A 8 -3.05 -20.28 -2.63
CA MET A 8 -2.86 -18.94 -3.20
C MET A 8 -1.46 -18.34 -3.06
N LEU A 9 -0.64 -18.86 -2.15
CA LEU A 9 0.79 -18.52 -2.03
C LEU A 9 1.62 -18.87 -3.28
N ARG A 10 1.04 -19.60 -4.25
CA ARG A 10 1.69 -19.98 -5.51
C ARG A 10 1.34 -19.06 -6.70
N TRP A 11 0.65 -17.93 -6.49
CA TRP A 11 0.39 -16.97 -7.57
C TRP A 11 1.68 -16.21 -7.92
N THR A 12 2.40 -16.68 -8.95
CA THR A 12 3.57 -15.97 -9.47
C THR A 12 3.12 -14.87 -10.42
N CYS A 13 3.66 -13.66 -10.25
CA CYS A 13 3.38 -12.48 -11.10
C CYS A 13 3.87 -12.65 -12.57
N ALA A 14 4.32 -13.85 -12.98
CA ALA A 14 4.78 -14.19 -14.31
C ALA A 14 4.10 -15.47 -14.84
N SER A 15 3.38 -15.31 -15.96
CA SER A 15 2.84 -16.26 -16.96
C SER A 15 2.20 -17.60 -16.54
N GLU A 16 0.94 -17.76 -17.00
CA GLU A 16 0.30 -18.94 -17.60
C GLU A 16 0.94 -20.31 -17.36
N ARG A 17 0.31 -21.09 -16.47
CA ARG A 17 0.23 -22.54 -16.62
C ARG A 17 -1.23 -22.94 -16.66
N GLN A 18 -1.64 -23.58 -17.75
CA GLN A 18 -2.97 -24.16 -17.88
C GLN A 18 -3.13 -25.35 -16.93
N PRO A 19 -4.16 -25.37 -16.06
CA PRO A 19 -4.63 -26.59 -15.43
C PRO A 19 -5.81 -27.18 -16.25
N GLU A 20 -5.92 -28.50 -16.18
CA GLU A 20 -6.98 -29.29 -16.79
C GLU A 20 -8.36 -28.90 -16.25
N ALA A 21 -9.35 -28.91 -17.14
CA ALA A 21 -10.67 -28.34 -16.92
C ALA A 21 -11.46 -29.06 -15.81
N VAL A 22 -11.62 -28.38 -14.67
CA VAL A 22 -12.72 -28.63 -13.74
C VAL A 22 -13.79 -27.59 -14.03
N THR A 23 -15.00 -28.03 -14.35
CA THR A 23 -16.11 -27.14 -14.68
C THR A 23 -16.66 -26.50 -13.41
N CYS A 24 -16.56 -25.17 -13.31
CA CYS A 24 -17.26 -24.40 -12.27
C CYS A 24 -18.73 -24.26 -12.70
N GLY A 25 -19.61 -25.05 -12.08
CA GLY A 25 -21.04 -25.05 -12.39
C GLY A 25 -21.74 -23.79 -11.89
N MET A 26 -21.66 -22.69 -12.64
CA MET A 26 -22.56 -21.54 -12.44
C MET A 26 -23.98 -21.94 -12.86
N ASN A 27 -24.92 -21.91 -11.92
CA ASN A 27 -26.32 -22.24 -12.20
C ASN A 27 -26.94 -21.16 -13.10
N ALA A 28 -27.26 -21.53 -14.35
CA ALA A 28 -27.81 -20.61 -15.35
C ALA A 28 -29.20 -20.04 -14.98
N GLU A 29 -29.90 -20.66 -14.02
CA GLU A 29 -31.27 -20.34 -13.62
C GLU A 29 -31.44 -18.93 -12.98
N ASN A 30 -30.36 -18.31 -12.50
CA ASN A 30 -30.42 -17.03 -11.76
C ASN A 30 -29.72 -15.84 -12.45
N LEU A 31 -29.27 -15.99 -13.70
CA LEU A 31 -28.54 -14.92 -14.39
C LEU A 31 -29.50 -13.95 -15.11
N PRO A 32 -29.22 -12.63 -15.11
CA PRO A 32 -30.05 -11.64 -15.80
C PRO A 32 -29.85 -11.61 -17.32
N PHE A 33 -29.12 -12.59 -17.87
CA PHE A 33 -28.80 -12.75 -19.29
C PHE A 33 -28.58 -14.23 -19.62
N VAL A 34 -28.65 -14.56 -20.91
CA VAL A 34 -28.31 -15.90 -21.42
C VAL A 34 -26.84 -15.90 -21.88
N LYS A 35 -26.09 -16.93 -21.50
CA LYS A 35 -24.74 -17.17 -22.01
C LYS A 35 -24.82 -17.68 -23.46
N ARG A 36 -24.58 -16.81 -24.43
CA ARG A 36 -24.63 -17.10 -25.87
C ARG A 36 -23.24 -17.27 -26.48
N THR A 37 -22.21 -16.61 -25.93
CA THR A 37 -20.85 -16.67 -26.50
C THR A 37 -20.04 -17.86 -25.97
N PRO A 38 -19.19 -18.50 -26.80
CA PRO A 38 -18.27 -19.54 -26.34
C PRO A 38 -17.18 -19.01 -25.39
N LEU A 39 -17.01 -17.68 -25.28
CA LEU A 39 -16.00 -17.08 -24.40
C LEU A 39 -16.17 -17.46 -22.92
N TRP A 40 -17.39 -17.81 -22.49
CA TRP A 40 -17.66 -18.24 -21.12
C TRP A 40 -16.78 -19.42 -20.70
N HIS A 41 -16.62 -20.42 -21.56
CA HIS A 41 -15.77 -21.57 -21.25
C HIS A 41 -14.33 -21.14 -20.99
N THR A 42 -13.78 -20.26 -21.83
CA THR A 42 -12.41 -19.74 -21.64
C THR A 42 -12.28 -18.99 -20.32
N ILE A 43 -13.23 -18.11 -20.01
CA ILE A 43 -13.18 -17.27 -18.80
C ILE A 43 -13.35 -18.12 -17.54
N GLU A 44 -14.34 -19.01 -17.50
CA GLU A 44 -14.59 -19.90 -16.34
C GLU A 44 -13.45 -20.90 -16.11
N SER A 45 -12.65 -21.19 -17.15
CA SER A 45 -11.46 -22.02 -17.03
C SER A 45 -10.21 -21.27 -16.54
N MET A 46 -10.27 -19.94 -16.36
CA MET A 46 -9.12 -19.19 -15.84
C MET A 46 -8.74 -19.66 -14.43
N GLU A 47 -7.44 -19.65 -14.15
CA GLU A 47 -6.87 -20.16 -12.89
C GLU A 47 -7.50 -19.51 -11.64
N ALA A 48 -7.91 -18.25 -11.73
CA ALA A 48 -8.60 -17.53 -10.66
C ALA A 48 -9.87 -18.27 -10.21
N PHE A 49 -10.72 -18.69 -11.15
CA PHE A 49 -11.99 -19.37 -10.86
C PHE A 49 -11.83 -20.84 -10.51
N GLN A 50 -10.69 -21.45 -10.88
CA GLN A 50 -10.33 -22.80 -10.46
C GLN A 50 -9.84 -22.82 -9.00
N LYS A 51 -9.10 -21.79 -8.58
CA LYS A 51 -8.58 -21.66 -7.21
C LYS A 51 -9.63 -21.15 -6.23
N ILE A 52 -10.39 -20.13 -6.65
CA ILE A 52 -11.50 -19.56 -5.88
C ILE A 52 -12.74 -19.67 -6.75
N PRO A 53 -13.52 -20.76 -6.63
CA PRO A 53 -14.80 -20.87 -7.32
C PRO A 53 -15.71 -19.70 -6.93
N GLN A 54 -16.37 -19.11 -7.93
CA GLN A 54 -17.25 -17.95 -7.77
C GLN A 54 -18.63 -18.24 -8.34
N ASN A 55 -19.67 -17.63 -7.76
CA ASN A 55 -21.03 -17.71 -8.28
C ASN A 55 -21.73 -16.33 -8.23
N PRO A 56 -21.24 -15.35 -9.02
CA PRO A 56 -21.78 -13.99 -9.04
C PRO A 56 -23.21 -13.94 -9.61
N HIS A 57 -24.04 -13.10 -9.00
CA HIS A 57 -25.45 -12.96 -9.37
C HIS A 57 -25.69 -11.94 -10.49
N PHE A 58 -24.79 -10.97 -10.67
CA PHE A 58 -24.87 -9.89 -11.67
C PHE A 58 -26.18 -9.08 -11.67
N HIS A 59 -26.95 -9.11 -10.58
CA HIS A 59 -28.22 -8.37 -10.43
C HIS A 59 -28.18 -6.91 -10.87
N PRO A 60 -27.10 -6.12 -10.67
CA PRO A 60 -27.03 -4.75 -11.18
C PRO A 60 -27.27 -4.64 -12.71
N LEU A 61 -26.99 -5.70 -13.47
CA LEU A 61 -27.20 -5.73 -14.91
C LEU A 61 -28.68 -5.79 -15.32
N LEU A 62 -29.62 -6.02 -14.40
CA LEU A 62 -31.06 -5.94 -14.69
C LEU A 62 -31.46 -4.55 -15.20
N GLY A 63 -30.79 -3.49 -14.73
CA GLY A 63 -31.00 -2.11 -15.20
C GLY A 63 -30.36 -1.80 -16.56
N VAL A 64 -29.57 -2.72 -17.11
CA VAL A 64 -28.88 -2.56 -18.40
C VAL A 64 -29.71 -3.18 -19.52
N LYS A 65 -29.58 -2.64 -20.75
CA LYS A 65 -30.18 -3.23 -21.96
C LYS A 65 -29.75 -4.68 -22.14
N GLU A 66 -30.70 -5.59 -22.37
CA GLU A 66 -30.48 -7.04 -22.47
C GLU A 66 -29.31 -7.41 -23.40
N SER A 67 -29.22 -6.75 -24.57
CA SER A 67 -28.17 -7.00 -25.57
C SER A 67 -26.74 -6.70 -25.09
N ALA A 68 -26.56 -5.94 -24.00
CA ALA A 68 -25.25 -5.57 -23.46
C ALA A 68 -24.85 -6.36 -22.20
N ARG A 69 -25.81 -7.01 -21.52
CA ARG A 69 -25.60 -7.64 -20.21
C ARG A 69 -24.54 -8.72 -20.23
N GLU A 70 -24.58 -9.60 -21.22
CA GLU A 70 -23.60 -10.70 -21.34
C GLU A 70 -22.18 -10.16 -21.48
N GLY A 71 -21.97 -9.16 -22.35
CA GLY A 71 -20.66 -8.54 -22.53
C GLY A 71 -20.13 -7.86 -21.26
N MET A 72 -21.02 -7.19 -20.51
CA MET A 72 -20.66 -6.59 -19.23
C MET A 72 -20.29 -7.64 -18.18
N ALA A 73 -21.06 -8.72 -18.07
CA ALA A 73 -20.77 -9.81 -17.13
C ALA A 73 -19.42 -10.48 -17.43
N ILE A 74 -19.12 -10.70 -18.71
CA ILE A 74 -17.80 -11.16 -19.16
C ILE A 74 -16.70 -10.19 -18.72
N GLY A 75 -16.90 -8.89 -18.92
CA GLY A 75 -15.98 -7.86 -18.46
C GLY A 75 -15.71 -7.96 -16.96
N THR A 76 -16.78 -8.07 -16.15
CA THR A 76 -16.67 -8.19 -14.69
C THR A 76 -15.93 -9.46 -14.26
N MET A 77 -16.14 -10.60 -14.92
CA MET A 77 -15.40 -11.83 -14.67
C MET A 77 -13.90 -11.65 -14.95
N VAL A 78 -13.54 -11.03 -16.08
CA VAL A 78 -12.15 -10.74 -16.42
C VAL A 78 -11.55 -9.78 -15.38
N THR A 79 -12.29 -8.75 -14.97
CA THR A 79 -11.88 -7.81 -13.91
C THR A 79 -11.57 -8.54 -12.61
N PHE A 80 -12.40 -9.49 -12.16
CA PHE A 80 -12.13 -10.29 -10.97
C PHE A 80 -10.79 -11.03 -11.07
N SER A 81 -10.55 -11.74 -12.18
CA SER A 81 -9.29 -12.47 -12.38
C SER A 81 -8.08 -11.53 -12.38
N SER A 82 -8.19 -10.37 -13.02
CA SER A 82 -7.12 -9.37 -13.04
C SER A 82 -6.88 -8.74 -11.68
N VAL A 83 -7.94 -8.36 -10.95
CA VAL A 83 -7.85 -7.79 -9.59
C VAL A 83 -7.23 -8.80 -8.65
N MET A 84 -7.62 -10.07 -8.71
CA MET A 84 -7.00 -11.11 -7.88
C MET A 84 -5.48 -11.14 -8.06
N GLY A 85 -5.01 -11.20 -9.31
CA GLY A 85 -3.58 -11.16 -9.61
C GLY A 85 -2.91 -9.86 -9.12
N ARG A 86 -3.53 -8.71 -9.37
CA ARG A 86 -3.04 -7.39 -8.94
C ARG A 86 -2.93 -7.30 -7.43
N THR A 87 -3.96 -7.73 -6.71
CA THR A 87 -4.00 -7.82 -5.25
C THR A 87 -2.70 -8.50 -4.82
N TYR A 88 -2.41 -9.72 -5.26
CA TYR A 88 -1.20 -10.44 -4.86
C TYR A 88 0.14 -9.75 -5.17
N CYS A 89 0.21 -8.93 -6.21
CA CYS A 89 1.42 -8.16 -6.55
C CYS A 89 1.51 -6.78 -5.85
N LEU A 90 0.45 -6.30 -5.16
CA LEU A 90 0.51 -5.08 -4.36
C LEU A 90 1.53 -5.20 -3.23
N ARG A 91 2.30 -4.13 -3.03
CA ARG A 91 3.30 -4.02 -1.96
C ARG A 91 3.13 -2.71 -1.19
N VAL A 92 3.61 -2.71 0.06
CA VAL A 92 3.52 -1.54 0.94
C VAL A 92 4.38 -0.36 0.45
N ASP A 93 5.52 -0.64 -0.19
CA ASP A 93 6.39 0.37 -0.79
C ASP A 93 5.81 1.00 -2.07
N GLY A 94 4.75 0.40 -2.64
CA GLY A 94 4.10 0.90 -3.85
C GLY A 94 3.29 2.19 -3.64
N PRO A 95 2.73 2.75 -4.73
CA PRO A 95 1.81 3.87 -4.65
C PRO A 95 0.58 3.54 -3.80
N ARG A 96 0.14 4.49 -2.95
CA ARG A 96 -1.11 4.37 -2.18
C ARG A 96 -2.33 4.22 -3.09
N SER A 97 -2.33 4.93 -4.21
CA SER A 97 -3.38 4.89 -5.23
C SER A 97 -3.67 3.48 -5.74
N ASP A 98 -2.66 2.61 -5.83
CA ASP A 98 -2.84 1.25 -6.33
C ASP A 98 -3.61 0.36 -5.34
N ILE A 99 -3.43 0.62 -4.03
CA ILE A 99 -4.18 -0.05 -2.95
C ILE A 99 -5.64 0.44 -2.96
N GLU A 100 -5.84 1.74 -3.11
CA GLU A 100 -7.17 2.37 -3.13
C GLU A 100 -7.99 1.98 -4.37
N ASP A 101 -7.40 2.00 -5.57
CA ASP A 101 -8.01 1.51 -6.82
C ASP A 101 -8.47 0.04 -6.69
N CYS A 102 -7.64 -0.78 -6.04
CA CYS A 102 -7.98 -2.17 -5.79
C CYS A 102 -9.20 -2.28 -4.86
N LEU A 103 -9.26 -1.51 -3.77
CA LEU A 103 -10.42 -1.49 -2.87
C LEU A 103 -11.71 -1.05 -3.57
N GLU A 104 -11.64 -0.01 -4.39
CA GLU A 104 -12.78 0.49 -5.16
C GLU A 104 -13.30 -0.61 -6.11
N THR A 105 -12.40 -1.26 -6.85
CA THR A 105 -12.78 -2.35 -7.75
C THR A 105 -13.40 -3.54 -7.00
N LEU A 106 -12.90 -3.87 -5.79
CA LEU A 106 -13.47 -4.97 -4.99
C LEU A 106 -14.92 -4.67 -4.55
N VAL A 107 -15.26 -3.40 -4.28
CA VAL A 107 -16.64 -2.99 -3.99
C VAL A 107 -17.54 -3.21 -5.20
N GLU A 108 -17.09 -2.85 -6.40
CA GLU A 108 -17.85 -3.08 -7.63
C GLU A 108 -18.09 -4.58 -7.91
N LEU A 109 -17.08 -5.41 -7.65
CA LEU A 109 -17.18 -6.86 -7.78
C LEU A 109 -18.16 -7.45 -6.76
N GLU A 110 -18.10 -7.03 -5.50
CA GLU A 110 -19.04 -7.46 -4.46
C GLU A 110 -20.50 -7.12 -4.81
N ASN A 111 -20.73 -5.92 -5.37
CA ASN A 111 -22.06 -5.50 -5.84
C ASN A 111 -22.62 -6.41 -6.96
N ASN A 112 -21.75 -7.08 -7.72
CA ASN A 112 -22.13 -8.07 -8.73
C ASN A 112 -22.23 -9.50 -8.16
N GLY A 113 -21.98 -9.70 -6.87
CA GLY A 113 -22.11 -10.97 -6.18
C GLY A 113 -20.84 -11.81 -6.10
N PHE A 114 -19.68 -11.22 -6.39
CA PHE A 114 -18.41 -11.92 -6.20
C PHE A 114 -18.07 -11.98 -4.71
N ASP A 115 -17.58 -13.14 -4.28
CA ASP A 115 -16.92 -13.28 -2.98
C ASP A 115 -15.50 -12.72 -3.08
N VAL A 116 -15.31 -11.58 -2.42
CA VAL A 116 -14.07 -10.80 -2.41
C VAL A 116 -13.46 -10.66 -1.02
N GLU A 117 -14.01 -11.33 0.00
CA GLU A 117 -13.65 -11.11 1.42
C GLU A 117 -12.15 -11.23 1.64
N MET A 118 -11.54 -12.30 1.13
CA MET A 118 -10.11 -12.54 1.31
C MET A 118 -9.23 -11.47 0.64
N MET A 119 -9.62 -11.00 -0.55
CA MET A 119 -8.89 -9.93 -1.22
C MET A 119 -9.05 -8.62 -0.46
N ARG A 120 -10.26 -8.32 0.02
CA ARG A 120 -10.56 -7.13 0.82
C ARG A 120 -9.74 -7.10 2.10
N ASP A 121 -9.66 -8.21 2.82
CA ASP A 121 -8.86 -8.32 4.05
C ASP A 121 -7.39 -8.05 3.79
N ARG A 122 -6.83 -8.67 2.74
CA ARG A 122 -5.43 -8.50 2.36
C ARG A 122 -5.12 -7.06 1.97
N VAL A 123 -5.95 -6.44 1.13
CA VAL A 123 -5.76 -5.06 0.66
C VAL A 123 -5.95 -4.05 1.80
N THR A 124 -6.94 -4.26 2.67
CA THR A 124 -7.16 -3.43 3.87
C THR A 124 -5.95 -3.52 4.80
N ARG A 125 -5.39 -4.72 5.01
CA ARG A 125 -4.17 -4.89 5.80
C ARG A 125 -2.98 -4.16 5.18
N LEU A 126 -2.84 -4.16 3.85
CA LEU A 126 -1.80 -3.38 3.16
C LEU A 126 -1.99 -1.88 3.36
N LEU A 127 -3.23 -1.38 3.30
CA LEU A 127 -3.55 0.02 3.56
C LEU A 127 -3.15 0.44 4.98
N LEU A 128 -3.48 -0.37 5.99
CA LEU A 128 -3.09 -0.12 7.38
C LEU A 128 -1.56 -0.09 7.57
N LEU A 129 -0.82 -0.93 6.84
CA LEU A 129 0.64 -0.90 6.86
C LEU A 129 1.17 0.37 6.18
N LYS A 130 0.51 0.82 5.10
CA LYS A 130 0.84 2.05 4.39
C LYS A 130 0.66 3.28 5.27
N ASP A 131 -0.48 3.37 5.98
CA ASP A 131 -0.76 4.46 6.93
C ASP A 131 0.34 4.56 8.01
N LYS A 132 0.74 3.41 8.57
CA LYS A 132 1.83 3.36 9.56
C LYS A 132 3.18 3.76 8.98
N GLN A 133 3.46 3.40 7.73
CA GLN A 133 4.70 3.78 7.05
C GLN A 133 4.75 5.29 6.84
N GLU A 134 3.65 5.91 6.43
CA GLU A 134 3.53 7.36 6.23
C GLU A 134 3.69 8.10 7.57
N GLU A 135 3.00 7.65 8.63
CA GLU A 135 3.17 8.21 9.98
C GLU A 135 4.63 8.13 10.46
N LEU A 136 5.28 6.98 10.26
CA LEU A 136 6.69 6.79 10.64
C LEU A 136 7.62 7.73 9.86
N ALA A 137 7.37 7.93 8.57
CA ALA A 137 8.17 8.83 7.73
C ALA A 137 8.05 10.29 8.18
N ASP A 138 6.84 10.74 8.51
CA ASP A 138 6.60 12.09 9.01
C ASP A 138 7.28 12.34 10.36
N ARG A 139 7.18 11.36 11.28
CA ARG A 139 7.89 11.45 12.57
C ARG A 139 9.41 11.47 12.38
N ALA A 140 9.94 10.65 11.48
CA ALA A 140 11.37 10.63 11.19
C ALA A 140 11.86 11.98 10.66
N LYS A 141 11.10 12.60 9.74
CA LYS A 141 11.39 13.94 9.24
C LYS A 141 11.45 14.98 10.36
N GLY A 142 10.46 15.00 11.25
CA GLY A 142 10.45 15.92 12.40
C GLY A 142 11.59 15.69 13.40
N VAL A 143 12.11 14.47 13.52
CA VAL A 143 13.33 14.19 14.32
C VAL A 143 14.58 14.74 13.64
N VAL A 144 14.70 14.58 12.31
CA VAL A 144 15.83 15.11 11.53
C VAL A 144 15.90 16.64 11.64
N GLU A 145 14.77 17.33 11.47
CA GLU A 145 14.68 18.79 11.62
C GLU A 145 15.16 19.27 13.00
N LYS A 146 14.71 18.62 14.08
CA LYS A 146 15.17 18.93 15.46
C LYS A 146 16.66 18.71 15.66
N ILE A 147 17.23 17.66 15.07
CA ILE A 147 18.67 17.39 15.16
C ILE A 147 19.47 18.50 14.46
N GLU A 148 18.98 18.98 13.32
CA GLU A 148 19.61 20.09 12.58
C GLU A 148 19.55 21.40 13.38
N GLU A 149 18.39 21.72 13.97
CA GLU A 149 18.22 22.89 14.85
C GLU A 149 19.18 22.84 16.04
N GLN A 150 19.27 21.69 16.73
CA GLN A 150 20.17 21.50 17.87
C GLN A 150 21.64 21.65 17.46
N LYS A 151 22.03 21.17 16.27
CA LYS A 151 23.39 21.35 15.74
C LYS A 151 23.71 22.82 15.49
N ILE A 152 22.77 23.61 14.97
CA ILE A 152 22.95 25.05 14.75
C ILE A 152 23.08 25.77 16.09
N GLN A 153 22.16 25.53 17.03
CA GLN A 153 22.19 26.13 18.36
C GLN A 153 23.51 25.84 19.08
N LYS A 154 24.01 24.60 19.01
CA LYS A 154 25.29 24.23 19.59
C LYS A 154 26.45 25.03 19.00
N LYS A 155 26.53 25.16 17.67
CA LYS A 155 27.58 25.97 17.01
C LYS A 155 27.53 27.43 17.44
N THR A 156 26.33 28.02 17.55
CA THR A 156 26.19 29.41 18.02
C THR A 156 26.66 29.57 19.46
N ILE A 157 26.38 28.60 20.35
CA ILE A 157 26.88 28.62 21.73
C ILE A 157 28.40 28.52 21.76
N ASP A 158 28.98 27.59 20.98
CA ASP A 158 30.43 27.40 20.89
C ASP A 158 31.13 28.70 20.39
N GLU A 159 30.56 29.38 19.40
CA GLU A 159 31.06 30.67 18.88
C GLU A 159 31.00 31.83 19.91
N ILE A 160 29.99 31.84 20.77
CA ILE A 160 29.86 32.85 21.84
C ILE A 160 30.91 32.59 22.94
N ASP A 161 31.14 31.33 23.30
CA ASP A 161 32.12 30.96 24.33
C ASP A 161 33.55 31.33 23.91
N ASP A 162 33.91 31.09 22.64
CA ASP A 162 35.21 31.48 22.08
C ASP A 162 35.46 33.00 22.12
N GLN A 163 34.41 33.82 21.95
CA GLN A 163 34.53 35.29 22.03
C GLN A 163 34.65 35.81 23.48
N ALA A 164 34.11 35.09 24.47
CA ALA A 164 34.14 35.51 25.87
C ALA A 164 35.52 35.30 26.54
N VAL A 165 36.35 34.39 26.03
CA VAL A 165 37.70 34.09 26.56
C VAL A 165 38.75 35.12 26.12
N GLY A 166 38.55 35.83 25.00
CA GLY A 166 39.51 36.83 24.48
C GLY A 166 39.52 38.19 25.19
N GLY A 167 38.59 38.47 26.11
CA GLY A 167 38.36 39.81 26.67
C GLY A 167 38.96 40.11 28.05
N ARG A 168 39.82 39.25 28.62
CA ARG A 168 40.30 39.39 30.01
C ARG A 168 41.82 39.34 30.17
N THR A 169 42.56 40.26 29.55
CA THR A 169 43.90 40.66 30.01
C THR A 169 44.11 42.13 29.71
N GLU A 170 43.91 42.99 30.72
CA GLU A 170 44.63 44.26 30.94
C GLU A 170 43.88 45.05 32.01
N GLU A 171 44.14 44.78 33.29
CA GLU A 171 44.03 45.81 34.34
C GLU A 171 45.07 45.52 35.43
N GLY A 172 45.96 46.50 35.68
CA GLY A 172 46.69 46.61 36.94
C GLY A 172 48.22 46.64 36.90
N VAL A 173 48.85 47.55 36.15
CA VAL A 173 50.16 48.09 36.56
C VAL A 173 49.91 49.26 37.49
N THR A 174 50.24 49.11 38.77
CA THR A 174 50.56 50.23 39.65
C THR A 174 51.96 50.00 40.21
N GLU A 175 52.93 50.70 39.63
CA GLU A 175 54.21 50.99 40.29
C GLU A 175 53.94 51.78 41.56
N GLU A 176 54.55 51.41 42.68
CA GLU A 176 55.24 52.33 43.60
C GLU A 176 55.90 51.53 44.73
N GLY A 177 57.17 51.84 45.05
CA GLY A 177 57.83 51.36 46.27
C GLY A 177 59.28 50.89 46.13
N LYS A 178 60.17 51.73 45.59
CA LYS A 178 61.61 51.55 45.75
C LYS A 178 61.99 51.95 47.19
N MET A 179 62.26 50.98 48.06
CA MET A 179 62.82 51.23 49.38
C MET A 179 64.29 50.82 49.39
N ASP A 180 65.13 51.83 49.48
CA ASP A 180 66.59 51.81 49.58
C ASP A 180 66.98 51.58 51.05
N PHE A 181 67.91 50.65 51.32
CA PHE A 181 68.73 50.69 52.53
C PHE A 181 70.04 49.89 52.36
N ARG A 182 71.15 50.64 52.18
CA ARG A 182 72.51 50.30 52.67
C ARG A 182 72.43 50.12 54.19
N GLU A 183 73.14 49.22 54.87
CA GLU A 183 74.55 48.84 54.79
C GLU A 183 74.74 47.48 55.50
#